data_AF-A0A3M8HB00-F1
#
_entry.id   AF-A0A3M8HB00-F1
#
_cell.length_a   1.000
_cell.length_b   1.000
_cell.length_c   1.000
_cell.angle_alpha   90.00
_cell.angle_beta   90.00
_cell.angle_gamma   90.00
#
_symmetry.space_group_name_H-M   'P 1'
#
loop_
_entity.id
_entity.type
_entity.pdbx_description
1 polymer ?
#
loop_
_entity_poly.entity_id
_entity_poly.type
_entity_poly.pdbx_seq_one_letter_code
_entity_poly.pdbx_strand_id
1 'polypeptide(L)'
;MDDLSKKSMILRILEYFIEKSDDQRAKDLMSDLWNQLHPIIMEMKTTLENEGAVIPEGFTKEDVNLDAPKLWDNGFDIMLCRVLKEISMGMYVLHLTMAYRQDIIKLYKKMSEVTENFYGHFTQYLLDKNLYTRPTFVVMPTSTNYISGEDYLKGTNIFGNKRTLNTVEFGNLYRMIETNITGIFISHTTASVFAYRATFTIVFIPTF
;
A
#
# COMPACT_ATOMS: atom_id res chain seq x y z
N MET A 1 -6.13 -17.44 4.37
CA MET A 1 -5.29 -17.72 5.56
C MET A 1 -4.14 -16.70 5.65
N ASP A 2 -3.31 -16.58 4.61
CA ASP A 2 -2.21 -15.59 4.54
C ASP A 2 -2.64 -14.11 4.75
N ASP A 3 -3.78 -13.71 4.19
CA ASP A 3 -4.29 -12.33 4.29
C ASP A 3 -4.58 -11.88 5.74
N LEU A 4 -5.01 -12.78 6.62
CA LEU A 4 -5.28 -12.45 8.03
C LEU A 4 -3.97 -12.15 8.79
N SER A 5 -2.92 -12.94 8.54
CA SER A 5 -1.61 -12.72 9.18
C SER A 5 -1.01 -11.37 8.72
N LYS A 6 -1.02 -11.09 7.42
CA LYS A 6 -0.57 -9.80 6.86
C LYS A 6 -1.30 -8.61 7.47
N LYS A 7 -2.62 -8.67 7.62
CA LYS A 7 -3.39 -7.58 8.24
C LYS A 7 -3.08 -7.40 9.73
N SER A 8 -2.87 -8.49 10.47
CA SER A 8 -2.46 -8.39 11.87
C SER A 8 -1.08 -7.73 12.01
N MET A 9 -0.16 -7.96 11.08
CA MET A 9 1.14 -7.26 11.01
C MET A 9 0.93 -5.76 10.80
N ILE A 10 0.05 -5.35 9.88
CA ILE A 10 -0.24 -3.94 9.60
C ILE A 10 -0.75 -3.22 10.86
N LEU A 11 -1.59 -3.85 11.67
CA LEU A 11 -2.01 -3.24 12.95
C LEU A 11 -0.83 -2.96 13.89
N ARG A 12 0.16 -3.87 13.95
CA ARG A 12 1.36 -3.69 14.78
C ARG A 12 2.26 -2.57 14.24
N ILE A 13 2.41 -2.49 12.92
CA ILE A 13 3.13 -1.39 12.25
C ILE A 13 2.47 -0.05 12.59
N LEU A 14 1.14 0.01 12.50
CA LEU A 14 0.37 1.22 12.82
C LEU A 14 0.55 1.63 14.28
N GLU A 15 0.52 0.69 15.23
CA GLU A 15 0.76 0.99 16.65
C GLU A 15 2.13 1.63 16.88
N TYR A 16 3.18 1.09 16.27
CA TYR A 16 4.52 1.69 16.33
C TYR A 16 4.55 3.09 15.69
N PHE A 17 3.95 3.28 14.52
CA PHE A 17 3.92 4.59 13.87
C PHE A 17 3.12 5.63 14.64
N ILE A 18 1.97 5.26 15.21
CA ILE A 18 1.16 6.16 16.05
C ILE A 18 1.97 6.62 17.27
N GLU A 19 2.67 5.69 17.93
CA GLU A 19 3.51 5.99 19.09
C GLU A 19 4.65 6.96 18.73
N LYS A 20 5.32 6.72 17.59
CA LYS A 20 6.55 7.44 17.19
C LYS A 20 6.34 8.68 16.33
N SER A 21 5.14 8.90 15.80
CA SER A 21 4.88 10.09 15.01
C SER A 21 4.93 11.33 15.92
N ASP A 22 5.39 12.46 15.37
CA ASP A 22 5.34 13.76 16.08
C ASP A 22 4.22 14.65 15.53
N ASP A 23 3.63 14.27 14.38
CA ASP A 23 2.56 15.03 13.73
C ASP A 23 1.20 14.52 14.18
N GLN A 24 0.42 15.37 14.85
CA GLN A 24 -0.91 14.99 15.36
C GLN A 24 -1.86 14.56 14.25
N ARG A 25 -1.84 15.22 13.08
CA ARG A 25 -2.70 14.85 11.94
C ARG A 25 -2.33 13.48 11.40
N ALA A 26 -1.04 13.12 11.39
CA ALA A 26 -0.59 11.78 11.03
C ALA A 26 -1.07 10.73 12.04
N LYS A 27 -0.94 11.02 13.35
CA LYS A 27 -1.45 10.13 14.42
C LYS A 27 -2.93 9.87 14.29
N ASP A 28 -3.73 10.91 14.09
CA ASP A 28 -5.19 10.80 13.98
C ASP A 28 -5.56 9.93 12.77
N LEU A 29 -4.96 10.18 11.61
CA LEU A 29 -5.19 9.39 10.40
C LEU A 29 -4.83 7.91 10.59
N MET A 30 -3.68 7.60 11.20
CA MET A 30 -3.26 6.22 11.44
C MET A 30 -4.13 5.53 12.50
N SER A 31 -4.55 6.27 13.53
CA SER A 31 -5.44 5.77 14.59
C SER A 31 -6.83 5.45 14.02
N ASP A 32 -7.36 6.31 13.16
CA ASP A 32 -8.62 6.08 12.46
C ASP A 32 -8.55 4.84 11.57
N LEU A 33 -7.43 4.65 10.86
CA LEU A 33 -7.21 3.44 10.06
C LEU A 33 -7.17 2.19 10.95
N TRP A 34 -6.46 2.24 12.08
CA TRP A 34 -6.40 1.14 13.03
C TRP A 34 -7.80 0.78 13.54
N ASN A 35 -8.59 1.79 13.93
CA ASN A 35 -9.94 1.63 14.47
C ASN A 35 -10.92 1.02 13.46
N GLN A 36 -10.76 1.30 12.16
CA GLN A 36 -11.59 0.70 11.10
C GLN A 36 -11.11 -0.69 10.69
N LEU A 37 -9.80 -0.94 10.70
CA LEU A 37 -9.21 -2.20 10.27
C LEU A 37 -9.34 -3.30 11.34
N HIS A 38 -9.23 -2.96 12.63
CA HIS A 38 -9.25 -3.93 13.71
C HIS A 38 -10.56 -4.75 13.78
N PRO A 39 -11.76 -4.15 13.71
CA PRO A 39 -13.02 -4.90 13.68
C PRO A 39 -13.14 -5.84 12.48
N ILE A 40 -12.60 -5.45 11.31
CA ILE A 40 -12.61 -6.29 10.10
C ILE A 40 -11.75 -7.54 10.31
N ILE A 41 -10.57 -7.38 10.93
CA ILE A 41 -9.70 -8.52 11.27
C ILE A 41 -10.39 -9.48 12.25
N MET A 42 -11.15 -8.95 13.22
CA MET A 42 -11.93 -9.78 14.14
C MET A 42 -13.05 -10.53 13.40
N GLU A 43 -13.77 -9.87 12.49
CA GLU A 43 -14.79 -10.48 11.62
C GLU A 43 -14.20 -11.61 10.74
N MET A 44 -12.99 -11.44 10.22
CA MET A 44 -12.26 -12.47 9.48
C MET A 44 -11.95 -13.69 10.36
N LYS A 45 -11.50 -13.47 11.61
CA LYS A 45 -11.22 -14.57 12.55
C LYS A 45 -12.47 -15.37 12.86
N THR A 46 -13.56 -14.68 13.22
CA THR A 46 -14.85 -15.31 13.50
C THR A 46 -15.38 -16.08 12.30
N THR A 47 -15.22 -15.53 11.08
CA THR A 47 -15.57 -16.26 9.85
C THR A 47 -14.78 -17.57 9.72
N LEU A 48 -13.45 -17.56 9.96
CA LEU A 48 -12.65 -18.78 9.90
C LEU A 48 -13.02 -19.79 10.98
N GLU A 49 -13.24 -19.33 12.22
CA GLU A 49 -13.69 -20.15 13.34
C GLU A 49 -15.00 -20.88 13.04
N ASN A 50 -15.99 -20.14 12.51
CA ASN A 50 -17.31 -20.69 12.16
C ASN A 50 -17.25 -21.75 11.06
N GLU A 51 -16.26 -21.67 10.18
CA GLU A 51 -16.01 -22.66 9.12
C GLU A 51 -15.19 -23.87 9.61
N GLY A 52 -14.81 -23.89 10.90
CA GLY A 52 -13.95 -24.92 11.47
C GLY A 52 -12.50 -24.87 10.96
N ALA A 53 -12.09 -23.75 10.37
CA ALA A 53 -10.74 -23.56 9.87
C ALA A 53 -9.78 -23.20 11.02
N VAL A 54 -8.53 -23.65 10.90
CA VAL A 54 -7.46 -23.22 11.81
C VAL A 54 -7.21 -21.73 11.59
N ILE A 55 -7.28 -20.95 12.66
CA ILE A 55 -6.91 -19.53 12.61
C ILE A 55 -5.39 -19.46 12.46
N PRO A 56 -4.87 -18.79 11.42
CA PRO A 56 -3.44 -18.58 11.30
C PRO A 56 -2.92 -17.78 12.48
N GLU A 57 -1.74 -18.17 12.97
CA GLU A 57 -1.00 -17.38 13.95
C GLU A 57 -0.64 -16.02 13.32
N GLY A 58 -1.30 -14.97 13.81
CA GLY A 58 -1.06 -13.60 13.39
C GLY A 58 -0.08 -12.88 14.33
N PHE A 59 0.30 -11.68 13.95
CA PHE A 59 1.14 -10.80 14.76
C PHE A 59 0.37 -10.26 15.96
N THR A 60 1.01 -10.37 17.12
CA THR A 60 0.51 -9.96 18.43
C THR A 60 1.28 -8.74 18.94
N LYS A 61 0.83 -8.17 20.06
CA LYS A 61 1.50 -7.00 20.67
C LYS A 61 2.96 -7.30 21.07
N GLU A 62 3.33 -8.57 21.22
CA GLU A 62 4.69 -9.00 21.52
C GLU A 62 5.61 -8.93 20.30
N ASP A 63 5.05 -8.88 19.09
CA ASP A 63 5.82 -8.83 17.84
C ASP A 63 6.23 -7.40 17.43
N VAL A 64 5.91 -6.39 18.25
CA VAL A 64 6.27 -4.99 18.04
C VAL A 64 6.96 -4.40 19.27
N ASN A 65 8.11 -3.77 19.06
CA ASN A 65 8.82 -3.05 20.11
C ASN A 65 8.47 -1.56 20.07
N LEU A 66 7.55 -1.14 20.93
CA LEU A 66 7.16 0.28 21.04
C LEU A 66 8.24 1.13 21.72
N ASP A 67 9.19 0.56 22.44
CA ASP A 67 10.29 1.29 23.07
C ASP A 67 11.44 1.58 22.11
N ALA A 68 11.42 0.96 20.92
CA ALA A 68 12.43 1.20 19.90
C ALA A 68 12.49 2.69 19.50
N PRO A 69 13.67 3.22 19.16
CA PRO A 69 13.80 4.61 18.71
C PRO A 69 12.98 4.84 17.44
N LYS A 70 12.60 6.10 17.21
CA LYS A 70 11.98 6.50 15.95
C LYS A 70 12.94 6.20 14.80
N LEU A 71 12.49 5.36 13.87
CA LEU A 71 13.34 4.90 12.77
C LEU A 71 13.28 5.81 11.53
N TRP A 72 12.16 6.50 11.33
CA TRP A 72 11.93 7.29 10.13
C TRP A 72 11.31 8.63 10.47
N ASP A 73 11.72 9.64 9.72
CA ASP A 73 11.22 11.01 9.78
C ASP A 73 10.50 11.40 8.48
N ASN A 74 10.07 12.66 8.40
CA ASN A 74 9.59 13.29 7.16
C ASN A 74 8.38 12.59 6.52
N GLY A 75 7.43 12.12 7.36
CA GLY A 75 6.16 11.56 6.90
C GLY A 75 6.27 10.18 6.25
N PHE A 76 7.37 9.45 6.48
CA PHE A 76 7.54 8.07 6.00
C PHE A 76 6.45 7.12 6.50
N ASP A 77 6.01 7.29 7.74
CA ASP A 77 4.86 6.59 8.33
C ASP A 77 3.63 6.64 7.40
N ILE A 78 3.28 7.84 6.93
CA ILE A 78 2.16 8.06 6.01
C ILE A 78 2.46 7.57 4.58
N MET A 79 3.70 7.77 4.09
CA MET A 79 4.12 7.24 2.78
C MET A 79 3.99 5.71 2.72
N LEU A 80 4.47 5.01 3.75
CA LEU A 80 4.36 3.56 3.83
C LEU A 80 2.90 3.12 3.92
N CYS A 81 2.11 3.78 4.76
CA CYS A 81 0.68 3.47 4.86
C CYS A 81 -0.04 3.63 3.51
N ARG A 82 0.27 4.68 2.74
CA ARG A 82 -0.26 4.88 1.38
C ARG A 82 0.11 3.73 0.44
N VAL A 83 1.39 3.33 0.39
CA VAL A 83 1.86 2.20 -0.43
C VAL A 83 1.16 0.89 -0.04
N LEU A 84 1.00 0.64 1.26
CA LEU A 84 0.27 -0.53 1.74
C LEU A 84 -1.21 -0.51 1.34
N LYS A 85 -1.86 0.67 1.32
CA LYS A 85 -3.23 0.81 0.80
C LYS A 85 -3.26 0.52 -0.70
N GLU A 86 -2.31 1.04 -1.47
CA GLU A 86 -2.24 0.79 -2.92
C GLU A 86 -2.16 -0.71 -3.25
N ILE A 87 -1.27 -1.44 -2.59
CA ILE A 87 -1.14 -2.89 -2.75
C ILE A 87 -2.45 -3.58 -2.34
N SER A 88 -3.04 -3.17 -1.23
CA SER A 88 -4.30 -3.75 -0.72
C SER A 88 -5.46 -3.55 -1.69
N MET A 89 -5.58 -2.39 -2.35
CA MET A 89 -6.65 -2.12 -3.33
C MET A 89 -6.63 -3.14 -4.47
N GLY A 90 -5.45 -3.36 -5.07
CA GLY A 90 -5.29 -4.33 -6.15
C GLY A 90 -5.68 -5.74 -5.70
N MET A 91 -5.23 -6.15 -4.52
CA MET A 91 -5.54 -7.48 -3.97
C MET A 91 -7.04 -7.66 -3.67
N TYR A 92 -7.71 -6.66 -3.09
CA TYR A 92 -9.14 -6.80 -2.73
C TYR A 92 -10.04 -6.79 -3.94
N VAL A 93 -9.73 -6.01 -4.98
CA VAL A 93 -10.44 -6.09 -6.26
C VAL A 93 -10.29 -7.48 -6.86
N LEU A 94 -9.08 -8.05 -6.87
CA LEU A 94 -8.86 -9.41 -7.36
C LEU A 94 -9.61 -10.46 -6.53
N HIS A 95 -9.55 -10.39 -5.20
CA HIS A 95 -10.27 -11.34 -4.36
C HIS A 95 -11.80 -11.22 -4.50
N LEU A 96 -12.31 -10.01 -4.70
CA LEU A 96 -13.73 -9.76 -4.92
C LEU A 96 -14.24 -10.46 -6.19
N THR A 97 -13.46 -10.52 -7.27
CA THR A 97 -13.87 -11.21 -8.51
C THR A 97 -13.88 -12.73 -8.37
N MET A 98 -13.22 -13.28 -7.33
CA MET A 98 -13.15 -14.71 -7.04
C MET A 98 -14.10 -15.14 -5.92
N ALA A 99 -14.83 -14.20 -5.30
CA ALA A 99 -15.74 -14.46 -4.20
C ALA A 99 -17.16 -14.75 -4.71
N TYR A 100 -17.74 -15.86 -4.26
CA TYR A 100 -19.11 -16.26 -4.61
C TYR A 100 -20.09 -16.17 -3.44
N ARG A 101 -19.60 -16.25 -2.20
CA ARG A 101 -20.44 -16.17 -1.00
C ARG A 101 -20.73 -14.71 -0.64
N GLN A 102 -21.99 -14.42 -0.31
CA GLN A 102 -22.48 -13.06 -0.02
C GLN A 102 -21.78 -12.38 1.16
N ASP A 103 -21.49 -13.12 2.23
CA ASP A 103 -20.76 -12.66 3.41
C ASP A 103 -19.32 -12.28 3.06
N ILE A 104 -18.62 -13.12 2.28
CA ILE A 104 -17.25 -12.87 1.83
C ILE A 104 -17.18 -11.69 0.85
N ILE A 105 -18.17 -11.56 -0.05
CA ILE A 105 -18.29 -10.40 -0.94
C ILE A 105 -18.45 -9.10 -0.12
N LYS A 106 -19.30 -9.10 0.91
CA LYS A 106 -19.48 -7.94 1.81
C LYS A 106 -18.20 -7.59 2.56
N LEU A 107 -17.48 -8.60 3.05
CA LEU A 107 -16.20 -8.43 3.72
C LEU A 107 -15.17 -7.76 2.80
N TYR A 108 -15.00 -8.23 1.56
CA TYR A 108 -14.08 -7.61 0.60
C TYR A 108 -14.50 -6.18 0.23
N LYS A 109 -15.80 -5.91 0.07
CA LYS A 109 -16.30 -4.55 -0.17
C LYS A 109 -15.95 -3.59 0.97
N LYS A 110 -16.17 -4.02 2.22
CA LYS A 110 -15.83 -3.23 3.42
C LYS A 110 -14.32 -2.95 3.48
N MET A 111 -13.50 -3.94 3.15
CA MET A 111 -12.04 -3.75 3.07
C MET A 111 -11.63 -2.79 1.95
N SER A 112 -12.25 -2.89 0.78
CA SER A 112 -12.00 -1.97 -0.34
C SER A 112 -12.35 -0.53 0.05
N GLU A 113 -13.52 -0.30 0.64
CA GLU A 113 -13.96 1.03 1.07
C GLU A 113 -12.97 1.69 2.05
N VAL A 114 -12.57 0.96 3.11
CA VAL A 114 -11.55 1.45 4.06
C VAL A 114 -10.25 1.77 3.32
N THR A 115 -9.82 0.89 2.42
CA THR A 115 -8.55 1.04 1.72
C THR A 115 -8.54 2.25 0.78
N GLU A 116 -9.59 2.43 -0.01
CA GLU A 116 -9.75 3.55 -0.95
C GLU A 116 -9.81 4.89 -0.20
N ASN A 117 -10.58 4.96 0.89
CA ASN A 117 -10.70 6.16 1.71
C ASN A 117 -9.35 6.57 2.32
N PHE A 118 -8.64 5.63 2.96
CA PHE A 118 -7.35 5.94 3.56
C PHE A 118 -6.26 6.20 2.54
N TYR A 119 -6.28 5.55 1.37
CA TYR A 119 -5.39 5.91 0.28
C TYR A 119 -5.56 7.38 -0.12
N GLY A 120 -6.82 7.85 -0.24
CA GLY A 120 -7.14 9.25 -0.50
C GLY A 120 -6.64 10.19 0.60
N HIS A 121 -6.92 9.87 1.86
CA HIS A 121 -6.49 10.69 3.00
C HIS A 121 -4.96 10.78 3.11
N PHE A 122 -4.24 9.67 2.99
CA PHE A 122 -2.78 9.67 3.01
C PHE A 122 -2.19 10.44 1.84
N THR A 123 -2.76 10.27 0.64
CA THR A 123 -2.32 11.03 -0.55
C THR A 123 -2.50 12.53 -0.32
N GLN A 124 -3.66 12.97 0.17
CA GLN A 124 -3.90 14.38 0.43
C GLN A 124 -2.98 14.93 1.52
N TYR A 125 -2.75 14.18 2.60
CA TYR A 125 -1.79 14.55 3.64
C TYR A 125 -0.39 14.80 3.06
N LEU A 126 0.12 13.88 2.23
CA LEU A 126 1.46 13.99 1.64
C LEU A 126 1.58 15.17 0.68
N LEU A 127 0.52 15.47 -0.08
CA LEU A 127 0.45 16.65 -0.95
C LEU A 127 0.42 17.94 -0.14
N ASP A 128 -0.42 18.04 0.90
CA ASP A 128 -0.54 19.23 1.75
C ASP A 128 0.79 19.56 2.45
N LYS A 129 1.56 18.53 2.81
CA LYS A 129 2.88 18.67 3.46
C LYS A 129 4.04 18.84 2.46
N ASN A 130 3.77 18.89 1.16
CA ASN A 130 4.77 18.90 0.08
C ASN A 130 5.78 17.75 0.15
N LEU A 131 5.38 16.62 0.75
CA LEU A 131 6.18 15.40 0.80
C LEU A 131 6.05 14.60 -0.50
N TYR A 132 4.94 14.78 -1.21
CA TYR A 132 4.72 14.29 -2.56
C TYR A 132 4.62 15.48 -3.52
N THR A 133 5.27 15.37 -4.67
CA THR A 133 5.04 16.29 -5.79
C THR A 133 3.97 15.70 -6.70
N ARG A 134 3.10 16.52 -7.27
CA ARG A 134 2.23 16.04 -8.33
C ARG A 134 3.09 15.72 -9.56
N PRO A 135 2.80 14.65 -10.31
CA PRO A 135 3.50 14.39 -11.56
C PRO A 135 3.40 15.60 -12.50
N THR A 136 4.46 15.84 -13.28
CA THR A 136 4.50 16.96 -14.23
C THR A 136 3.29 16.92 -15.17
N PHE A 137 2.64 18.07 -15.35
CA PHE A 137 1.46 18.19 -16.20
C PHE A 137 1.74 17.65 -17.61
N VAL A 138 0.93 16.68 -18.03
CA VAL A 138 0.89 16.28 -19.45
C VAL A 138 0.11 17.35 -20.20
N VAL A 139 0.65 17.81 -21.31
CA VAL A 139 -0.04 18.77 -22.19
C VAL A 139 -1.32 18.11 -22.69
N MET A 140 -2.46 18.76 -22.44
CA MET A 140 -3.75 18.27 -22.90
C MET A 140 -3.77 18.27 -24.44
N PRO A 141 -4.23 17.18 -25.07
CA PRO A 141 -4.26 17.11 -26.53
C PRO A 141 -5.21 18.18 -27.07
N THR A 142 -4.70 19.02 -27.97
CA THR A 142 -5.49 20.07 -28.64
C THR A 142 -6.11 19.59 -29.95
N SER A 143 -5.78 18.37 -30.41
CA SER A 143 -6.34 17.76 -31.61
C SER A 143 -6.45 16.23 -31.49
N THR A 144 -7.36 15.63 -32.24
CA THR A 144 -7.54 14.17 -32.35
C THR A 144 -6.66 13.61 -33.47
N ASN A 145 -5.38 13.38 -33.17
CA ASN A 145 -4.49 12.69 -34.11
C ASN A 145 -4.56 11.18 -33.86
N TYR A 146 -4.80 10.40 -34.91
CA TYR A 146 -4.76 8.94 -34.84
C TYR A 146 -3.37 8.45 -35.19
N ILE A 147 -2.91 7.45 -34.46
CA ILE A 147 -1.63 6.79 -34.74
C ILE A 147 -1.80 5.98 -36.03
N SER A 148 -1.18 6.43 -37.12
CA SER A 148 -1.38 5.86 -38.45
C SER A 148 -0.14 5.12 -39.01
N GLY A 149 0.72 4.57 -38.16
CA GLY A 149 1.92 3.85 -38.61
C GLY A 149 2.46 2.82 -37.61
N GLU A 150 3.11 1.77 -38.14
CA GLU A 150 3.73 0.70 -37.35
C GLU A 150 4.90 1.17 -36.48
N ASP A 151 5.44 2.37 -36.74
CA ASP A 151 6.53 2.96 -35.96
C ASP A 151 6.16 3.21 -34.50
N TYR A 152 4.87 3.34 -34.16
CA TYR A 152 4.41 3.42 -32.77
C TYR A 152 4.63 2.12 -31.98
N LEU A 153 4.64 0.97 -32.67
CA LEU A 153 4.89 -0.35 -32.08
C LEU A 153 6.38 -0.64 -31.89
N LYS A 154 7.27 0.13 -32.53
CA LYS A 154 8.73 -0.02 -32.38
C LYS A 154 9.16 0.57 -31.03
N GLY A 155 9.01 -0.22 -29.97
CA GLY A 155 9.32 0.16 -28.58
C GLY A 155 10.81 0.36 -28.29
N THR A 156 11.68 -0.22 -29.11
CA THR A 156 13.14 -0.03 -29.06
C THR A 156 13.66 0.07 -30.48
N ASN A 157 14.57 1.02 -30.72
CA ASN A 157 15.24 1.14 -31.99
C ASN A 157 16.74 1.21 -31.71
N ILE A 158 17.47 0.17 -32.08
CA ILE A 158 18.95 0.14 -32.04
C ILE A 158 19.50 1.09 -33.14
N PHE A 159 18.68 1.48 -34.12
CA PHE A 159 19.06 2.30 -35.28
C PHE A 159 18.06 3.43 -35.64
N GLY A 160 17.25 3.94 -34.69
CA GLY A 160 16.24 4.97 -34.99
C GLY A 160 15.69 5.74 -33.78
N ASN A 161 14.88 6.78 -34.04
CA ASN A 161 14.35 7.65 -32.99
C ASN A 161 13.35 6.90 -32.09
N LYS A 162 13.57 6.94 -30.77
CA LYS A 162 12.67 6.39 -29.76
C LYS A 162 11.40 7.25 -29.69
N ARG A 163 10.22 6.64 -29.76
CA ARG A 163 8.96 7.38 -29.56
C ARG A 163 8.88 7.94 -28.13
N THR A 164 8.17 9.05 -27.97
CA THR A 164 7.85 9.59 -26.64
C THR A 164 6.92 8.62 -25.88
N LEU A 165 7.07 8.58 -24.56
CA LEU A 165 6.19 7.82 -23.69
C LEU A 165 4.78 8.41 -23.75
N ASN A 166 3.77 7.54 -23.78
CA ASN A 166 2.39 8.00 -23.60
C ASN A 166 2.11 8.28 -22.11
N THR A 167 0.97 8.92 -21.82
CA THR A 167 0.58 9.31 -20.47
C THR A 167 0.48 8.14 -19.49
N VAL A 168 -0.01 6.98 -19.95
CA VAL A 168 -0.16 5.78 -19.12
C VAL A 168 1.20 5.21 -18.74
N GLU A 169 2.12 5.12 -19.72
CA GLU A 169 3.48 4.66 -19.50
C GLU A 169 4.26 5.59 -18.57
N PHE A 170 4.12 6.91 -18.77
CA PHE A 170 4.70 7.89 -17.88
C PHE A 170 4.14 7.75 -16.45
N GLY A 171 2.83 7.58 -16.31
CA GLY A 171 2.20 7.36 -15.01
C GLY A 171 2.72 6.11 -14.31
N ASN A 172 2.92 5.01 -15.04
CA ASN A 172 3.50 3.78 -14.49
C ASN A 172 4.97 3.96 -14.07
N LEU A 173 5.78 4.64 -14.88
CA LEU A 173 7.18 4.93 -14.54
C LEU A 173 7.29 5.82 -13.31
N TYR A 174 6.47 6.86 -13.24
CA TYR A 174 6.41 7.76 -12.09
C TYR A 174 6.06 7.01 -10.82
N ARG A 175 5.00 6.18 -10.86
CA ARG A 175 4.61 5.31 -9.75
C ARG A 175 5.76 4.38 -9.33
N MET A 176 6.48 3.79 -10.27
CA MET A 176 7.60 2.89 -9.96
C MET A 176 8.74 3.62 -9.24
N ILE A 177 8.99 4.89 -9.58
CA ILE A 177 9.95 5.74 -8.86
C ILE A 177 9.48 5.98 -7.42
N GLU A 178 8.20 6.35 -7.21
CA GLU A 178 7.64 6.58 -5.86
C GLU A 178 7.78 5.34 -4.97
N THR A 179 7.42 4.16 -5.49
CA THR A 179 7.51 2.90 -4.75
C THR A 179 8.96 2.52 -4.45
N ASN A 180 9.89 2.73 -5.39
CA ASN A 180 11.31 2.45 -5.17
C ASN A 180 11.93 3.33 -4.09
N ILE A 181 11.57 4.62 -4.04
CA ILE A 181 12.02 5.53 -2.97
C ILE A 181 11.57 4.99 -1.61
N THR A 182 10.30 4.60 -1.50
CA THR A 182 9.75 3.99 -0.27
C THR A 182 10.48 2.68 0.08
N GLY A 183 10.75 1.83 -0.92
CA GLY A 183 11.48 0.57 -0.74
C GLY A 183 12.92 0.75 -0.24
N ILE A 184 13.63 1.78 -0.69
CA ILE A 184 14.98 2.11 -0.19
C ILE A 184 14.95 2.47 1.30
N PHE A 185 13.95 3.24 1.74
CA PHE A 185 13.81 3.57 3.16
C PHE A 185 13.50 2.36 4.02
N ILE A 186 12.77 1.37 3.50
CA ILE A 186 12.52 0.10 4.20
C ILE A 186 13.82 -0.73 4.29
N SER A 187 14.57 -0.83 3.19
CA SER A 187 15.75 -1.71 3.11
C SER A 187 16.88 -1.30 4.06
N HIS A 188 17.00 -0.01 4.37
CA HIS A 188 18.02 0.50 5.29
C HIS A 188 17.73 0.17 6.77
N THR A 189 16.58 -0.43 7.10
CA THR A 189 16.08 -0.48 8.49
C THR A 189 15.69 -1.87 9.00
N THR A 190 15.92 -2.94 8.23
CA THR A 190 15.37 -4.28 8.47
C THR A 190 15.90 -5.06 9.69
N ALA A 191 16.51 -4.40 10.69
CA ALA A 191 17.06 -5.08 11.86
C ALA A 191 16.52 -4.63 13.24
N SER A 192 15.80 -3.51 13.37
CA SER A 192 15.64 -2.85 14.70
C SER A 192 14.23 -2.74 15.29
N VAL A 193 13.14 -2.94 14.54
CA VAL A 193 11.76 -2.68 15.06
C VAL A 193 10.81 -3.87 15.09
N PHE A 194 11.04 -4.90 14.29
CA PHE A 194 10.17 -6.06 14.25
C PHE A 194 10.89 -7.30 14.73
N ALA A 195 10.21 -8.12 15.54
CA ALA A 195 10.70 -9.44 15.93
C ALA A 195 10.99 -10.30 14.69
N TYR A 196 11.83 -11.33 14.82
CA TYR A 196 12.29 -12.22 13.75
C TYR A 196 11.22 -12.66 12.74
N ARG A 197 9.93 -12.74 13.15
CA ARG A 197 8.80 -13.12 12.31
C ARG A 197 8.41 -12.08 11.25
N ALA A 198 8.56 -10.77 11.49
CA ALA A 198 8.13 -9.74 10.51
C ALA A 198 9.22 -9.39 9.48
N THR A 199 10.50 -9.56 9.82
CA THR A 199 11.61 -9.37 8.86
C THR A 199 11.47 -10.30 7.66
N PHE A 200 10.96 -11.53 7.86
CA PHE A 200 10.69 -12.46 6.75
C PHE A 200 9.49 -12.04 5.88
N THR A 201 8.48 -11.34 6.40
CA THR A 201 7.29 -10.97 5.60
C THR A 201 7.48 -9.67 4.81
N ILE A 202 8.20 -8.68 5.36
CA ILE A 202 8.49 -7.41 4.66
C ILE A 202 9.48 -7.63 3.50
N VAL A 203 10.43 -8.55 3.66
CA VAL A 203 11.36 -8.96 2.58
C VAL A 203 10.64 -9.71 1.45
N PHE A 204 9.43 -10.21 1.69
CA PHE A 204 8.59 -10.92 0.72
C PHE A 204 7.44 -10.07 0.14
N ILE A 205 7.55 -8.73 0.15
CA ILE A 205 6.82 -7.92 -0.84
C ILE A 205 7.52 -8.19 -2.17
N PRO A 206 6.94 -8.98 -3.09
CA PRO A 206 7.63 -9.32 -4.32
C PRO A 206 7.80 -8.02 -5.11
N THR A 207 9.05 -7.65 -5.36
CA THR A 207 9.39 -6.86 -6.55
C THR A 207 9.14 -7.73 -7.79
N PHE A 208 7.88 -8.01 -8.12
CA PHE A 208 7.40 -8.49 -9.42
C PHE A 208 5.90 -8.20 -9.57
#